data_AF-A0A953QVJ2-F1
#
_entry.id   AF-A0A953QVJ2-F1
#
_cell.length_a   1.000
_cell.length_b   1.000
_cell.length_c   1.000
_cell.angle_alpha   90.00
_cell.angle_beta   90.00
_cell.angle_gamma   90.00
#
_symmetry.space_group_name_H-M   'P 1'
#
loop_
_entity.id
_entity.type
_entity.pdbx_description
1 polymer ?
#
loop_
_entity_poly.entity_id
_entity_poly.type
_entity_poly.pdbx_seq_one_letter_code
_entity_poly.pdbx_strand_id
1 'polypeptide(L)'
;MQLSEIFLGLGQPSFAQLLRGISIGKLKTYQLFDRMKARLHVAKLNSESIRKAEARLWSRLGEKDEDFATDLSQAILVSHLDMIKAVLDELGIPNEDGFFAKDLEAAKYLVAGWQQKVYEKFHAAYPAALLLFYINHLDWELAKTEHLFQPAA
;
A
#
# COMPACT_ATOMS: atom_id res chain seq x y z
N MET A 1 -13.79 -6.66 -1.54
CA MET A 1 -13.75 -5.20 -1.28
C MET A 1 -13.05 -4.49 -2.44
N GLN A 2 -13.26 -3.18 -2.56
CA GLN A 2 -12.52 -2.28 -3.46
C GLN A 2 -11.19 -1.84 -2.82
N LEU A 3 -10.22 -1.41 -3.62
CA LEU A 3 -8.92 -0.97 -3.10
C LEU A 3 -9.04 0.34 -2.32
N SER A 4 -9.92 1.24 -2.75
CA SER A 4 -10.24 2.46 -1.98
C SER A 4 -10.74 2.16 -0.56
N GLU A 5 -11.47 1.05 -0.38
CA GLU A 5 -12.03 0.64 0.91
C GLU A 5 -10.94 0.28 1.93
N ILE A 6 -9.75 -0.15 1.49
CA ILE A 6 -8.58 -0.36 2.38
C ILE A 6 -8.13 0.96 2.98
N PHE A 7 -7.94 1.99 2.14
CA PHE A 7 -7.53 3.32 2.62
C PHE A 7 -8.57 3.91 3.56
N LEU A 8 -9.85 3.83 3.17
CA LEU A 8 -10.96 4.37 3.97
C LEU A 8 -11.08 3.64 5.31
N GLY A 9 -10.97 2.30 5.31
CA GLY A 9 -11.07 1.47 6.50
C GLY A 9 -9.91 1.64 7.49
N LEU A 10 -8.70 1.95 7.01
CA LEU A 10 -7.55 2.29 7.86
C LEU A 10 -7.59 3.74 8.39
N GLY A 11 -8.49 4.56 7.85
CA GLY A 11 -8.77 5.91 8.31
C GLY A 11 -7.80 6.98 7.78
N GLN A 12 -8.29 8.22 7.82
CA GLN A 12 -7.58 9.40 7.32
C GLN A 12 -6.21 9.63 7.98
N PRO A 13 -6.01 9.41 9.30
CA PRO A 13 -4.68 9.55 9.91
C PRO A 13 -3.63 8.60 9.34
N SER A 14 -4.02 7.34 9.05
CA SER A 14 -3.15 6.35 8.40
C SER A 14 -2.85 6.77 6.96
N PHE A 15 -3.86 7.23 6.23
CA PHE A 15 -3.68 7.77 4.88
C PHE A 15 -2.67 8.91 4.82
N ALA A 16 -2.75 9.88 5.73
CA ALA A 16 -1.79 10.99 5.82
C ALA A 16 -0.35 10.51 6.10
N GLN A 17 -0.19 9.41 6.85
CA GLN A 17 1.11 8.78 7.07
C GLN A 17 1.64 8.11 5.78
N LEU A 18 0.79 7.37 5.07
CA LEU A 18 1.15 6.72 3.81
C LEU A 18 1.64 7.74 2.76
N LEU A 19 0.92 8.87 2.61
CA LEU A 19 1.30 9.93 1.67
C LEU A 19 2.69 10.51 1.96
N ARG A 20 3.07 10.63 3.24
CA ARG A 20 4.38 11.13 3.65
C ARG A 20 5.52 10.16 3.33
N GLY A 21 5.22 8.86 3.22
CA GLY A 21 6.19 7.83 2.85
C GLY A 21 6.50 7.74 1.36
N ILE A 22 5.78 8.48 0.49
CA ILE A 22 6.00 8.42 -0.95
C ILE A 22 7.37 9.03 -1.32
N SER A 23 8.24 8.20 -1.90
CA SER A 23 9.59 8.58 -2.31
C SER A 23 9.62 9.03 -3.76
N ILE A 24 9.88 10.34 -3.98
CA ILE A 24 10.03 10.92 -5.32
C ILE A 24 11.13 10.23 -6.13
N GLY A 25 12.22 9.80 -5.47
CA GLY A 25 13.30 9.06 -6.11
C GLY A 25 12.81 7.70 -6.64
N LYS A 26 12.11 6.93 -5.80
CA LYS A 26 11.55 5.63 -6.20
C LYS A 26 10.50 5.79 -7.31
N LEU A 27 9.63 6.81 -7.24
CA LEU A 27 8.69 7.08 -8.34
C LEU A 27 9.39 7.33 -9.67
N LYS A 28 10.57 7.96 -9.69
CA LYS A 28 11.35 8.12 -10.93
C LYS A 28 11.97 6.80 -11.37
N THR A 29 12.57 6.04 -10.45
CA THR A 29 13.16 4.71 -10.73
C THR A 29 12.14 3.77 -11.38
N TYR A 30 10.90 3.76 -10.87
CA TYR A 30 9.82 2.91 -11.37
C TYR A 30 8.92 3.60 -12.41
N GLN A 31 9.34 4.74 -12.97
CA GLN A 31 8.63 5.47 -14.03
C GLN A 31 7.17 5.86 -13.69
N LEU A 32 6.86 6.01 -12.40
CA LEU A 32 5.55 6.46 -11.90
C LEU A 32 5.46 7.98 -11.70
N PHE A 33 6.57 8.72 -11.77
CA PHE A 33 6.62 10.14 -11.43
C PHE A 33 5.61 10.99 -12.23
N ASP A 34 5.62 10.92 -13.56
CA ASP A 34 4.75 11.76 -14.39
C ASP A 34 3.28 11.33 -14.30
N ARG A 35 3.04 10.02 -14.21
CA ARG A 35 1.70 9.48 -13.95
C ARG A 35 1.14 10.02 -12.65
N MET A 36 1.90 9.95 -11.55
CA MET A 36 1.46 10.45 -10.26
C MET A 36 1.29 11.96 -10.26
N LYS A 37 2.16 12.71 -10.94
CA LYS A 37 1.98 14.17 -11.08
C LYS A 37 0.65 14.51 -11.74
N ALA A 38 0.30 13.81 -12.82
CA ALA A 38 -0.97 13.98 -13.52
C ALA A 38 -2.15 13.55 -12.64
N ARG A 39 -2.10 12.35 -12.05
CA ARG A 39 -3.15 11.80 -11.17
C ARG A 39 -3.41 12.68 -9.97
N LEU A 40 -2.38 13.25 -9.36
CA LEU A 40 -2.54 14.13 -8.21
C LEU A 40 -2.96 15.55 -8.58
N HIS A 41 -3.01 15.91 -9.86
CA HIS A 41 -3.30 17.27 -10.34
C HIS A 41 -2.48 18.34 -9.62
N VAL A 42 -1.15 18.17 -9.64
CA VAL A 42 -0.19 19.12 -9.03
C VAL A 42 0.79 19.66 -10.07
N ALA A 43 1.11 20.96 -9.98
CA ALA A 43 2.06 21.61 -10.89
C ALA A 43 3.49 21.06 -10.74
N LYS A 44 3.87 20.67 -9.52
CA LYS A 44 5.15 20.04 -9.17
C LYS A 44 4.86 18.90 -8.22
N LEU A 45 5.43 17.71 -8.48
CA LEU A 45 5.32 16.56 -7.59
C LEU A 45 6.48 16.55 -6.58
N ASN A 46 6.15 16.81 -5.32
CA ASN A 46 7.04 16.77 -4.16
C ASN A 46 6.24 16.55 -2.87
N SER A 47 6.91 16.25 -1.75
CA SER A 47 6.25 15.95 -0.47
C SER A 47 5.29 17.05 0.01
N GLU A 48 5.64 18.33 -0.17
CA GLU A 48 4.79 19.44 0.25
C GLU A 48 3.52 19.56 -0.62
N SER A 49 3.64 19.37 -1.93
CA SER A 49 2.48 19.37 -2.83
C SER A 49 1.54 18.19 -2.57
N ILE A 50 2.09 17.02 -2.22
CA ILE A 50 1.31 15.82 -1.87
C ILE A 50 0.55 16.08 -0.57
N ARG A 51 1.24 16.60 0.46
CA ARG A 51 0.63 16.97 1.75
C ARG A 51 -0.50 17.97 1.58
N LYS A 52 -0.32 19.01 0.77
CA LYS A 52 -1.37 20.01 0.49
C LYS A 52 -2.58 19.42 -0.25
N ALA A 53 -2.37 18.36 -1.03
CA ALA A 53 -3.45 17.69 -1.76
C ALA A 53 -4.22 16.68 -0.90
N GLU A 54 -3.73 16.31 0.29
CA GLU A 54 -4.26 15.21 1.12
C GLU A 54 -5.79 15.19 1.23
N ALA A 55 -6.42 16.29 1.66
CA ALA A 55 -7.87 16.36 1.83
C ALA A 55 -8.64 16.07 0.52
N ARG A 56 -8.14 16.57 -0.61
CA ARG A 56 -8.72 16.29 -1.94
C ARG A 56 -8.54 14.84 -2.33
N LEU A 57 -7.36 14.27 -2.08
CA LEU A 57 -7.09 12.86 -2.40
C LEU A 57 -7.95 11.92 -1.55
N TRP A 58 -8.17 12.27 -0.29
CA TRP A 58 -9.08 11.54 0.60
C TRP A 58 -10.53 11.56 0.09
N SER A 59 -11.02 12.73 -0.36
CA SER A 59 -12.36 12.84 -0.98
C SER A 59 -12.52 11.91 -2.17
N ARG A 60 -11.51 11.85 -3.05
CA ARG A 60 -11.53 10.97 -4.23
C ARG A 60 -11.57 9.48 -3.89
N LEU A 61 -10.89 9.07 -2.82
CA LEU A 61 -11.03 7.71 -2.30
C LEU A 61 -12.46 7.45 -1.82
N GLY A 62 -13.09 8.43 -1.17
CA GLY A 62 -14.51 8.37 -0.77
C GLY A 62 -15.48 8.27 -1.96
N GLU A 63 -15.11 8.85 -3.10
CA GLU A 63 -15.83 8.73 -4.38
C GLU A 63 -15.61 7.38 -5.09
N LYS A 64 -14.82 6.47 -4.47
CA LYS A 64 -14.48 5.14 -5.02
C LYS A 64 -13.80 5.22 -6.39
N ASP A 65 -12.93 6.22 -6.57
CA ASP A 65 -12.05 6.33 -7.75
C ASP A 65 -10.96 5.23 -7.73
N GLU A 66 -11.29 4.05 -8.27
CA GLU A 66 -10.42 2.86 -8.21
C GLU A 66 -9.16 2.97 -9.08
N ASP A 67 -9.23 3.70 -10.18
CA ASP A 67 -8.05 4.01 -11.00
C ASP A 67 -7.03 4.81 -10.18
N PHE A 68 -7.54 5.80 -9.44
CA PHE A 68 -6.71 6.57 -8.52
C PHE A 68 -6.18 5.73 -7.36
N ALA A 69 -7.02 4.92 -6.73
CA ALA A 69 -6.59 4.04 -5.64
C ALA A 69 -5.48 3.08 -6.08
N THR A 70 -5.57 2.54 -7.30
CA THR A 70 -4.57 1.64 -7.89
C THR A 70 -3.24 2.35 -8.10
N ASP A 71 -3.23 3.49 -8.81
CA ASP A 71 -2.00 4.25 -9.05
C ASP A 71 -1.37 4.76 -7.74
N LEU A 72 -2.20 5.15 -6.76
CA LEU A 72 -1.73 5.58 -5.45
C LEU A 72 -1.12 4.42 -4.64
N SER A 73 -1.75 3.24 -4.65
CA SER A 73 -1.21 2.04 -4.02
C SER A 73 0.16 1.71 -4.60
N GLN A 74 0.30 1.69 -5.92
CA GLN A 74 1.60 1.45 -6.57
C GLN A 74 2.65 2.46 -6.13
N ALA A 75 2.33 3.75 -6.09
CA ALA A 75 3.25 4.79 -5.63
C ALA A 75 3.72 4.58 -4.18
N ILE A 76 2.83 4.16 -3.29
CA ILE A 76 3.15 3.81 -1.91
C ILE A 76 4.02 2.56 -1.86
N LEU A 77 3.63 1.49 -2.54
CA LEU A 77 4.32 0.19 -2.49
C LEU A 77 5.76 0.28 -3.01
N VAL A 78 5.99 0.88 -4.18
CA VAL A 78 7.35 1.00 -4.73
C VAL A 78 8.26 1.89 -3.88
N SER A 79 7.67 2.75 -3.04
CA SER A 79 8.41 3.58 -2.10
C SER A 79 8.92 2.79 -0.88
N HIS A 80 8.43 1.57 -0.65
CA HIS A 80 8.68 0.77 0.56
C HIS A 80 9.01 -0.71 0.27
N LEU A 81 9.69 -0.97 -0.85
CA LEU A 81 10.02 -2.34 -1.28
C LEU A 81 10.81 -3.16 -0.26
N ASP A 82 11.62 -2.52 0.59
CA ASP A 82 12.39 -3.23 1.62
C ASP A 82 11.47 -3.90 2.65
N MET A 83 10.38 -3.23 3.06
CA MET A 83 9.37 -3.81 3.95
C MET A 83 8.58 -4.90 3.24
N ILE A 84 8.16 -4.63 1.99
CA ILE A 84 7.40 -5.57 1.17
C ILE A 84 8.18 -6.88 1.04
N LYS A 85 9.45 -6.80 0.65
CA LYS A 85 10.35 -7.94 0.55
C LYS A 85 10.46 -8.69 1.87
N ALA A 86 10.70 -7.99 2.98
CA ALA A 86 10.81 -8.63 4.30
C ALA A 86 9.55 -9.41 4.70
N VAL A 87 8.36 -8.87 4.42
CA VAL A 87 7.09 -9.55 4.69
C VAL A 87 6.88 -10.74 3.75
N LEU A 88 7.20 -10.61 2.46
CA LEU A 88 7.09 -11.71 1.50
C LEU A 88 8.04 -12.86 1.85
N ASP A 89 9.27 -12.54 2.22
CA ASP A 89 10.28 -13.51 2.66
C ASP A 89 9.80 -14.24 3.93
N GLU A 90 9.17 -13.53 4.88
CA GLU A 90 8.60 -14.15 6.08
C GLU A 90 7.46 -15.12 5.77
N LEU A 91 6.60 -14.75 4.82
CA LEU A 91 5.50 -15.62 4.37
C LEU A 91 5.99 -16.76 3.47
N GLY A 92 7.27 -16.76 3.09
CA GLY A 92 7.84 -17.72 2.15
C GLY A 92 7.31 -17.56 0.73
N ILE A 93 6.76 -16.39 0.38
CA ILE A 93 6.23 -16.10 -0.95
C ILE A 93 7.41 -15.82 -1.90
N PRO A 94 7.59 -16.61 -2.97
CA PRO A 94 8.63 -16.35 -3.96
C PRO A 94 8.51 -14.95 -4.56
N ASN A 95 9.58 -14.18 -4.45
CA ASN A 95 9.63 -12.80 -4.94
C ASN A 95 11.03 -12.43 -5.44
N GLU A 96 11.09 -11.45 -6.33
CA GLU A 96 12.29 -10.78 -6.78
C GLU A 96 12.21 -9.31 -6.34
N ASP A 97 12.92 -8.97 -5.26
CA ASP A 97 12.94 -7.63 -4.66
C ASP A 97 11.56 -7.01 -4.37
N GLY A 98 10.65 -7.82 -3.82
CA GLY A 98 9.31 -7.39 -3.47
C GLY A 98 8.27 -7.54 -4.59
N PHE A 99 8.67 -8.05 -5.75
CA PHE A 99 7.76 -8.36 -6.87
C PHE A 99 7.57 -9.87 -7.01
N PHE A 100 6.33 -10.33 -7.08
CA PHE A 100 6.04 -11.73 -7.38
C PHE A 100 5.71 -11.93 -8.87
N ALA A 101 5.91 -13.16 -9.37
CA ALA A 101 5.58 -13.53 -10.74
C ALA A 101 4.05 -13.48 -10.98
N LYS A 102 3.64 -13.12 -12.20
CA LYS A 102 2.21 -12.94 -12.55
C LYS A 102 1.38 -14.23 -12.42
N ASP A 103 2.03 -15.37 -12.55
CA ASP A 103 1.48 -16.72 -12.52
C ASP A 103 1.72 -17.43 -11.17
N LEU A 104 2.27 -16.72 -10.17
CA LEU A 104 2.44 -17.28 -8.85
C LEU A 104 1.08 -17.51 -8.19
N GLU A 105 0.78 -18.77 -7.85
CA GLU A 105 -0.34 -19.12 -6.97
C GLU A 105 -0.04 -18.70 -5.51
N ALA A 106 0.01 -17.41 -5.24
CA ALA A 106 0.50 -16.86 -3.99
C ALA A 106 -0.47 -17.05 -2.81
N ALA A 107 -1.77 -17.26 -3.10
CA ALA A 107 -2.80 -17.48 -2.08
C ALA A 107 -2.50 -18.68 -1.17
N LYS A 108 -1.78 -19.72 -1.67
CA LYS A 108 -1.43 -20.91 -0.88
C LYS A 108 -0.48 -20.64 0.28
N TYR A 109 0.25 -19.51 0.25
CA TYR A 109 1.16 -19.10 1.32
C TYR A 109 0.43 -18.34 2.44
N LEU A 110 -0.78 -17.83 2.16
CA LEU A 110 -1.59 -17.08 3.11
C LEU A 110 -2.36 -18.01 4.04
N VAL A 111 -1.64 -18.68 4.94
CA VAL A 111 -2.22 -19.60 5.92
C VAL A 111 -3.07 -18.88 6.98
N ALA A 112 -3.97 -19.61 7.65
CA ALA A 112 -4.82 -19.02 8.69
C ALA A 112 -4.01 -18.23 9.74
N GLY A 113 -4.45 -16.99 10.00
CA GLY A 113 -3.84 -16.07 10.97
C GLY A 113 -2.54 -15.40 10.50
N TRP A 114 -2.18 -15.50 9.22
CA TRP A 114 -0.95 -14.88 8.69
C TRP A 114 -0.90 -13.36 8.91
N GLN A 115 -2.03 -12.65 8.79
CA GLN A 115 -2.06 -11.19 8.97
C GLN A 115 -1.57 -10.78 10.36
N GLN A 116 -2.07 -11.46 11.40
CA GLN A 116 -1.70 -11.21 12.79
C GLN A 116 -0.22 -11.54 13.03
N LYS A 117 0.27 -12.67 12.51
CA LYS A 117 1.69 -13.06 12.64
C LYS A 117 2.64 -12.03 12.01
N VAL A 118 2.31 -11.55 10.81
CA VAL A 118 3.08 -10.50 10.12
C VAL A 118 3.05 -9.21 10.94
N TYR A 119 1.87 -8.81 11.44
CA TYR A 119 1.75 -7.62 12.27
C TYR A 119 2.62 -7.71 13.54
N GLU A 120 2.50 -8.79 14.32
CA GLU A 120 3.28 -9.02 15.53
C GLU A 120 4.79 -8.96 15.27
N LYS A 121 5.25 -9.55 14.17
CA LYS A 121 6.67 -9.55 13.82
C LYS A 121 7.20 -8.16 13.44
N PHE A 122 6.43 -7.38 12.70
CA PHE A 122 6.94 -6.22 11.97
C PHE A 122 6.46 -4.86 12.50
N HIS A 123 5.45 -4.80 13.36
CA HIS A 123 4.86 -3.54 13.84
C HIS A 123 5.86 -2.63 14.59
N ALA A 124 6.90 -3.19 15.19
CA ALA A 124 7.95 -2.44 15.86
C ALA A 124 9.05 -1.93 14.90
N ALA A 125 9.22 -2.59 13.75
CA ALA A 125 10.27 -2.28 12.78
C ALA A 125 9.83 -1.29 11.70
N TYR A 126 8.53 -1.25 11.39
CA TYR A 126 7.97 -0.42 10.33
C TYR A 126 6.78 0.41 10.82
N PRO A 127 6.48 1.56 10.19
CA PRO A 127 5.32 2.37 10.55
C PRO A 127 4.02 1.57 10.47
N ALA A 128 3.23 1.58 11.54
CA ALA A 128 2.01 0.78 11.64
C ALA A 128 1.03 1.02 10.48
N ALA A 129 0.84 2.27 10.05
CA ALA A 129 -0.03 2.61 8.92
C ALA A 129 0.42 1.93 7.61
N LEU A 130 1.73 1.87 7.36
CA LEU A 130 2.31 1.24 6.17
C LEU A 130 2.18 -0.28 6.22
N LEU A 131 2.48 -0.89 7.37
CA LEU A 131 2.38 -2.32 7.56
C LEU A 131 0.94 -2.81 7.42
N LEU A 132 -0.01 -2.13 8.07
CA LEU A 132 -1.44 -2.46 7.98
C LEU A 132 -1.98 -2.26 6.57
N PHE A 133 -1.54 -1.21 5.87
CA PHE A 133 -1.87 -1.02 4.46
C PHE A 133 -1.38 -2.19 3.61
N TYR A 134 -0.11 -2.60 3.78
CA TYR A 134 0.44 -3.69 2.97
C TYR A 134 -0.19 -5.04 3.28
N ILE A 135 -0.46 -5.37 4.56
CA ILE A 135 -1.17 -6.60 4.94
C ILE A 135 -2.53 -6.67 4.23
N ASN A 136 -3.33 -5.61 4.33
CA ASN A 136 -4.65 -5.57 3.71
C ASN A 136 -4.56 -5.57 2.17
N HIS A 137 -3.61 -4.84 1.60
CA HIS A 137 -3.36 -4.83 0.16
C HIS A 137 -2.97 -6.21 -0.36
N LEU A 138 -2.08 -6.92 0.34
CA LEU A 138 -1.63 -8.25 -0.04
C LEU A 138 -2.78 -9.27 0.02
N ASP A 139 -3.62 -9.20 1.04
CA ASP A 139 -4.82 -10.05 1.17
C ASP A 139 -5.83 -9.77 0.04
N TRP A 140 -6.08 -8.49 -0.25
CA TRP A 140 -6.92 -8.07 -1.37
C TRP A 140 -6.34 -8.51 -2.72
N GLU A 141 -5.02 -8.42 -2.90
CA GLU A 141 -4.39 -8.75 -4.17
C GLU A 141 -4.39 -10.25 -4.44
N LEU A 142 -4.09 -11.06 -3.42
CA LEU A 142 -3.87 -12.50 -3.59
C LEU A 142 -5.10 -13.36 -3.28
N ALA A 143 -5.92 -12.97 -2.31
CA ALA A 143 -7.08 -13.74 -1.86
C ALA A 143 -8.42 -13.05 -2.17
N LYS A 144 -8.39 -11.80 -2.69
CA LYS A 144 -9.58 -11.01 -3.03
C LYS A 144 -10.55 -10.90 -1.84
N THR A 145 -10.00 -10.79 -0.63
CA THR A 145 -10.78 -10.70 0.61
C THR A 145 -11.78 -9.54 0.59
N GLU A 146 -12.86 -9.70 1.35
CA GLU A 146 -13.85 -8.65 1.60
C GLU A 146 -13.73 -8.05 3.00
N HIS A 147 -12.82 -8.58 3.84
CA HIS A 147 -12.65 -8.15 5.22
C HIS A 147 -11.35 -7.41 5.45
N LEU A 148 -11.47 -6.23 6.05
CA LEU A 148 -10.31 -5.46 6.49
C LEU A 148 -9.73 -6.08 7.76
N PHE A 149 -8.46 -6.44 7.71
CA PHE A 149 -7.71 -6.85 8.90
C PHE A 149 -7.45 -5.64 9.81
N GLN A 150 -7.78 -5.83 11.08
CA GLN A 150 -7.36 -5.00 12.21
C GLN A 150 -6.65 -5.91 13.22
N PRO A 151 -5.50 -5.48 13.77
CA PRO A 151 -4.77 -6.28 14.74
C PRO A 151 -5.61 -6.49 16.00
N ALA A 152 -5.51 -7.67 16.60
CA ALA A 152 -6.12 -7.90 17.91
C ALA A 152 -5.53 -6.94 18.95
N ALA A 153 -6.39 -6.42 19.83
CA ALA A 153 -6.01 -5.52 20.92
C ALA A 153 -5.21 -6.24 22.02
#